data_AF-A0AA95RKH4-F1
#
_entry.id   AF-A0AA95RKH4-F1
#
_cell.length_a   1.000
_cell.length_b   1.000
_cell.length_c   1.000
_cell.angle_alpha   90.00
_cell.angle_beta   90.00
_cell.angle_gamma   90.00
#
_symmetry.space_group_name_H-M   'P 1'
#
loop_
_entity.id
_entity.type
_entity.pdbx_description
1 polymer ?
#
loop_
_entity_poly.entity_id
_entity_poly.type
_entity_poly.pdbx_seq_one_letter_code
_entity_poly.pdbx_strand_id
1 'polypeptide(L)' 'MFRITSIQEVNDVLSSQHHPLAQKWLVNDLIKKTIAVSYDYWVEDTQIPMTLDEFVLQYLDHAEYLGEMFADD' A
#
# COMPACT_ATOMS: atom_id res chain seq x y z
N MET A 1 -14.24 15.09 6.42
CA MET A 1 -12.90 15.60 6.09
C MET A 1 -12.15 14.43 5.52
N PHE A 2 -11.83 14.48 4.23
CA PHE A 2 -11.10 13.41 3.56
C PHE A 2 -9.64 13.49 4.01
N ARG A 3 -9.13 12.44 4.66
CA ARG A 3 -7.73 12.38 5.09
C ARG A 3 -6.95 11.79 3.93
N ILE A 4 -6.03 12.58 3.37
CA ILE A 4 -5.10 12.11 2.36
C ILE A 4 -4.04 11.27 3.08
N THR A 5 -3.83 10.05 2.60
CA THR A 5 -2.80 9.16 3.12
C THR A 5 -1.44 9.62 2.65
N SER A 6 -0.52 9.79 3.59
CA SER A 6 0.85 10.20 3.29
C SER A 6 1.75 9.00 3.00
N ILE A 7 2.82 9.25 2.26
CA ILE A 7 3.90 8.27 2.03
C ILE A 7 4.48 7.78 3.36
N GLN A 8 4.54 8.65 4.37
CA GLN A 8 5.07 8.28 5.68
C GLN A 8 4.18 7.26 6.38
N GLU A 9 2.86 7.39 6.28
CA GLU A 9 1.93 6.40 6.84
C GLU A 9 2.08 5.03 6.15
N VAL A 10 2.23 5.01 4.82
CA VAL A 10 2.51 3.77 4.08
C VAL A 10 3.87 3.19 4.45
N ASN A 11 4.88 4.04 4.66
CA ASN A 11 6.22 3.65 5.08
C ASN A 11 6.17 2.98 6.47
N ASP A 12 5.47 3.60 7.43
CA ASP A 12 5.33 3.06 8.78
C ASP A 12 4.64 1.69 8.75
N VAL A 13 3.57 1.55 7.97
CA VAL A 13 2.89 0.26 7.75
C VAL A 13 3.84 -0.76 7.14
N LEU A 14 4.43 -0.49 5.98
CA LEU A 14 5.36 -1.41 5.31
C LEU A 14 6.55 -1.81 6.20
N SER A 15 7.03 -0.90 7.06
CA SER A 15 8.16 -1.16 7.96
C SER A 15 7.82 -2.15 9.08
N SER A 16 6.53 -2.24 9.42
CA SER A 16 6.01 -3.18 10.42
C SER A 16 5.65 -4.55 9.83
N GLN A 17 5.61 -4.68 8.49
CA GLN A 17 5.23 -5.91 7.80
C GLN A 17 6.43 -6.85 7.64
N HIS A 18 6.23 -8.13 7.99
CA HIS A 18 7.24 -9.20 7.85
C HIS A 18 7.18 -9.87 6.46
N HIS A 19 6.94 -9.09 5.40
CA HIS A 19 6.84 -9.62 4.04
C HIS A 19 8.11 -9.29 3.22
N PRO A 20 8.67 -10.22 2.43
CA PRO A 20 9.85 -9.96 1.61
C PRO A 20 9.68 -8.77 0.65
N LEU A 21 8.50 -8.65 0.03
CA LEU A 21 8.17 -7.51 -0.84
C LEU A 21 8.05 -6.19 -0.08
N ALA A 22 7.66 -6.21 1.20
CA ALA A 22 7.52 -4.97 1.97
C ALA A 22 8.85 -4.23 2.04
N GLN A 23 9.97 -4.95 2.21
CA GLN A 23 11.31 -4.36 2.22
C GLN A 23 11.70 -3.73 0.87
N LYS A 24 11.29 -4.35 -0.25
CA LYS A 24 11.52 -3.80 -1.59
C LYS A 24 10.65 -2.57 -1.86
N TRP A 25 9.42 -2.57 -1.37
CA TRP A 25 8.50 -1.46 -1.52
C TRP A 25 8.86 -0.28 -0.61
N LEU A 26 9.43 -0.54 0.57
CA LEU A 26 9.91 0.48 1.52
C LEU A 26 10.92 1.44 0.88
N VAL A 27 11.81 0.94 0.02
CA VAL A 27 12.83 1.76 -0.64
C VAL A 27 12.31 2.48 -1.89
N ASN A 28 11.08 2.19 -2.32
CA ASN A 28 10.50 2.75 -3.53
C ASN A 28 9.39 3.76 -3.22
N ASP A 29 9.72 5.05 -3.29
CA ASP A 29 8.77 6.15 -3.07
C ASP A 29 7.61 6.17 -4.07
N LEU A 30 7.80 5.66 -5.29
CA LEU A 30 6.73 5.58 -6.28
C LEU A 30 5.68 4.56 -5.85
N ILE A 31 6.10 3.36 -5.42
CA ILE A 31 5.20 2.33 -4.90
C ILE A 31 4.41 2.86 -3.70
N LYS A 32 5.09 3.50 -2.74
CA LYS A 32 4.44 4.07 -1.56
C LYS A 32 3.41 5.15 -1.91
N LYS A 33 3.72 6.01 -2.88
CA LYS A 33 2.76 7.01 -3.41
C LYS A 33 1.56 6.33 -4.06
N THR A 34 1.79 5.33 -4.90
CA THR A 34 0.71 4.61 -5.59
C THR A 34 -0.22 3.94 -4.58
N ILE A 35 0.32 3.25 -3.57
CA ILE A 35 -0.47 2.64 -2.49
C ILE A 35 -1.30 3.69 -1.75
N ALA A 36 -0.69 4.82 -1.35
CA ALA A 36 -1.40 5.89 -0.64
C ALA A 36 -2.59 6.42 -1.45
N VAL A 37 -2.35 6.71 -2.73
CA VAL A 37 -3.38 7.21 -3.65
C VAL A 37 -4.47 6.14 -3.88
N SER A 38 -4.11 4.88 -4.10
CA SER A 38 -5.06 3.79 -4.27
C SER A 38 -5.92 3.56 -3.03
N TYR A 39 -5.34 3.64 -1.84
CA TYR A 39 -6.08 3.51 -0.59
C TYR A 39 -7.05 4.69 -0.38
N ASP A 40 -6.61 5.91 -0.66
CA ASP A 40 -7.48 7.09 -0.63
C ASP A 40 -8.68 6.89 -1.57
N TYR A 41 -8.45 6.51 -2.84
CA TYR A 41 -9.53 6.21 -3.78
C TYR A 41 -10.46 5.09 -3.30
N TRP A 42 -9.91 4.02 -2.72
CA TRP A 42 -10.71 2.92 -2.17
C TRP A 42 -11.64 3.39 -1.05
N VAL A 43 -11.13 4.20 -0.11
CA VAL A 43 -11.92 4.75 1.00
C VAL A 43 -13.00 5.70 0.48
N GLU A 44 -12.71 6.46 -0.58
CA GLU A 44 -13.68 7.34 -1.24
C GLU A 44 -14.81 6.57 -1.92
N ASP A 45 -14.44 5.56 -2.73
CA ASP A 45 -15.36 4.86 -3.62
C ASP A 45 -16.20 3.79 -2.90
N THR A 46 -15.55 2.98 -2.05
CA THR A 46 -16.21 1.81 -1.45
C THR A 46 -16.91 2.12 -0.14
N GLN A 47 -16.44 3.14 0.60
CA GLN A 47 -16.84 3.43 1.99
C GLN A 47 -16.75 2.20 2.93
N ILE A 48 -16.01 1.16 2.55
CA ILE A 48 -15.81 -0.04 3.36
C ILE A 48 -14.77 0.29 4.44
N PRO A 49 -15.05 -0.03 5.72
CA PRO A 49 -14.07 0.15 6.78
C PRO A 49 -12.94 -0.87 6.62
N MET A 50 -11.86 -0.45 5.98
CA MET A 50 -10.59 -1.16 5.88
C MET A 50 -9.48 -0.22 6.34
N THR A 51 -8.54 -0.73 7.13
CA THR A 51 -7.38 0.03 7.57
C THR A 51 -6.28 0.04 6.50
N LEU A 52 -5.38 1.02 6.57
CA LEU A 52 -4.23 1.07 5.66
C LEU A 52 -3.34 -0.18 5.78
N ASP A 53 -3.23 -0.75 6.99
CA ASP A 53 -2.47 -1.97 7.23
C ASP A 53 -3.06 -3.17 6.48
N GLU A 54 -4.37 -3.38 6.59
CA GLU A 54 -5.09 -4.44 5.87
C GLU A 54 -5.00 -4.26 4.36
N PHE A 55 -5.13 -3.03 3.87
CA PHE A 55 -5.02 -2.72 2.45
C PHE A 55 -3.63 -3.04 1.90
N VAL A 56 -2.57 -2.62 2.62
CA VAL A 56 -1.19 -2.89 2.25
C VAL A 56 -0.89 -4.39 2.29
N LEU A 57 -1.41 -5.11 3.29
CA LEU A 57 -1.25 -6.55 3.39
C LEU A 57 -1.88 -7.27 2.18
N GLN A 58 -3.11 -6.89 1.79
CA GLN A 58 -3.73 -7.42 0.58
C GLN A 58 -2.91 -7.10 -0.67
N TYR A 59 -2.34 -5.90 -0.75
CA TYR A 59 -1.47 -5.56 -1.88
C TYR A 59 -0.23 -6.43 -1.92
N LEU A 60 0.41 -6.68 -0.77
CA LEU A 60 1.59 -7.54 -0.66
C LEU A 60 1.26 -9.00 -1.03
N ASP A 61 0.14 -9.54 -0.53
CA ASP A 61 -0.30 -10.92 -0.80
C ASP A 61 -0.72 -11.12 -2.27
N HIS A 62 -1.19 -10.06 -2.94
CA HIS A 62 -1.65 -10.09 -4.33
C HIS A 62 -0.76 -9.31 -5.30
N ALA A 63 0.50 -9.06 -4.91
CA ALA A 63 1.45 -8.26 -5.67
C ALA A 63 1.63 -8.74 -7.12
N GLU A 64 1.54 -10.06 -7.34
CA GLU A 64 1.60 -10.70 -8.66
C GLU A 64 0.52 -10.20 -9.64
N TYR A 65 -0.63 -9.71 -9.13
CA TYR A 65 -1.75 -9.22 -9.94
C TYR A 65 -1.77 -7.69 -10.10
N LEU A 66 -0.93 -6.98 -9.33
CA LEU A 66 -0.87 -5.51 -9.33
C LEU A 66 0.05 -4.94 -10.42
N GLY A 67 0.76 -5.82 -11.14
CA GLY A 67 1.64 -5.50 -12.26
C GLY A 67 3.12 -5.58 -11.92
N GLU A 68 3.97 -5.48 -12.94
CA GLU A 68 5.44 -5.64 -12.83
C GLU A 68 6.08 -4.64 -11.86
N MET A 69 5.44 -3.49 -11.61
CA MET A 69 5.91 -2.50 -10.63
C MET A 69 5.88 -3.03 -9.19
N PHE A 70 4.97 -3.96 -8.89
CA PHE A 70 4.73 -4.51 -7.56
C PHE A 70 5.25 -5.95 -7.41
N ALA A 71 5.38 -6.67 -8.52
CA ALA A 71 5.86 -8.05 -8.55
C ALA A 71 7.34 -8.17 -8.11
N ASP A 72 7.66 -9.31 -7.50
CA ASP A 72 9.05 -9.76 -7.36
C ASP A 72 9.45 -10.44 -8.65
N ASP A 73 10.43 -9.87 -9.36
CA ASP A 73 11.11 -10.45 -10.53
C ASP A 73 11.51 -11.92 -10.29
#